data_AF-A0AAE5H9E7-F1
#
_entry.id   AF-A0AAE5H9E7-F1
#
_cell.length_a   1.000
_cell.length_b   1.000
_cell.length_c   1.000
_cell.angle_alpha   90.00
_cell.angle_beta   90.00
_cell.angle_gamma   90.00
#
_symmetry.space_group_name_H-M   'P 1'
#
loop_
_entity.id
_entity.type
_entity.pdbx_description
1 polymer ?
#
loop_
_entity_poly.entity_id
_entity_poly.type
_entity_poly.pdbx_seq_one_letter_code
_entity_poly.pdbx_strand_id
1 'polypeptide(L)'
;MQTHIVPVGFDYDRLIAPLIRDQFDVDFVILLEGAVGSEANVEYSRNIARKLEKDFQNLLGAKTDRIRLTDVYDYDAAFEWAFDLINEQLDDGAEVWVNVCSMPRPVSFAFATAAHSVMVERQADRDRIHTYYTAPEKYLETELAEELRACRDLLDSIETDGSDAHTQPIETHLESATDLLNEFDERGTTIGAKKIGEGHIIELPVASFSNVKPFEELILFTLGEHGTFESVSDLASALARDLNEEYTDSFRSKVIYNVDRLGPGGKGYIEQEEHGKSYRTKLSRIGELWVRAHGDRNEL
;
A
#
# COMPACT_ATOMS: atom_id res chain seq x y z
N MET A 1 -19.05 2.07 -1.03
CA MET A 1 -18.52 2.05 -2.40
C MET A 1 -17.01 2.16 -2.27
N GLN A 2 -16.25 1.13 -2.66
CA GLN A 2 -14.79 1.12 -2.59
C GLN A 2 -14.19 1.63 -3.89
N THR A 3 -13.48 2.76 -3.81
CA THR A 3 -12.83 3.43 -4.93
C THR A 3 -11.33 3.27 -4.82
N HIS A 4 -10.72 2.63 -5.82
CA HIS A 4 -9.28 2.47 -5.90
C HIS A 4 -8.66 3.52 -6.81
N ILE A 5 -7.73 4.30 -6.27
CA ILE A 5 -6.90 5.23 -7.04
C ILE A 5 -5.61 4.49 -7.38
N VAL A 6 -5.40 4.23 -8.66
CA VAL A 6 -4.36 3.33 -9.15
C VAL A 6 -3.45 4.08 -10.13
N PRO A 7 -2.31 4.59 -9.65
CA PRO A 7 -1.31 5.20 -10.51
C PRO A 7 -0.64 4.13 -11.39
N VAL A 8 -0.89 4.18 -12.70
CA VAL A 8 -0.42 3.18 -13.67
C VAL A 8 0.95 3.55 -14.21
N GLY A 9 1.96 2.78 -13.83
CA GLY A 9 3.30 2.86 -14.42
C GLY A 9 3.55 1.69 -15.37
N PHE A 10 4.62 0.96 -15.10
CA PHE A 10 5.07 -0.18 -15.89
C PHE A 10 4.73 -1.52 -15.25
N ASP A 11 3.77 -1.59 -14.32
CA ASP A 11 3.41 -2.85 -13.66
C ASP A 11 1.95 -3.18 -13.87
N TYR A 12 1.67 -4.45 -14.12
CA TYR A 12 0.32 -4.97 -14.22
C TYR A 12 -0.05 -5.79 -12.98
N ASP A 13 0.73 -6.83 -12.66
CA ASP A 13 0.35 -7.83 -11.66
C ASP A 13 0.14 -7.21 -10.27
N ARG A 14 1.02 -6.29 -9.85
CA ARG A 14 0.94 -5.63 -8.53
C ARG A 14 -0.29 -4.74 -8.34
N LEU A 15 -0.95 -4.34 -9.43
CA LEU A 15 -2.08 -3.41 -9.37
C LEU A 15 -3.43 -4.13 -9.24
N ILE A 16 -3.54 -5.36 -9.76
CA ILE A 16 -4.81 -6.10 -9.81
C ILE A 16 -4.77 -7.48 -9.15
N ALA A 17 -3.64 -8.21 -9.22
CA ALA A 17 -3.57 -9.57 -8.70
C ALA A 17 -3.85 -9.69 -7.19
N PRO A 18 -3.39 -8.77 -6.32
CA PRO A 18 -3.73 -8.79 -4.89
C PRO A 18 -5.24 -8.70 -4.66
N LEU A 19 -5.91 -7.81 -5.39
CA LEU A 19 -7.34 -7.53 -5.23
C LEU A 19 -8.18 -8.77 -5.58
N ILE A 20 -7.77 -9.49 -6.63
CA ILE A 20 -8.41 -10.76 -7.01
C ILE A 20 -8.09 -11.87 -6.00
N ARG A 21 -6.82 -12.05 -5.65
CA ARG A 21 -6.36 -13.17 -4.79
C ARG A 21 -6.94 -13.09 -3.38
N ASP A 22 -7.02 -11.88 -2.83
CA ASP A 22 -7.52 -11.63 -1.49
C ASP A 22 -9.02 -11.28 -1.46
N GLN A 23 -9.71 -11.35 -2.61
CA GLN A 23 -11.15 -11.11 -2.76
C GLN A 23 -11.59 -9.75 -2.22
N PHE A 24 -10.86 -8.69 -2.58
CA PHE A 24 -11.25 -7.33 -2.26
C PHE A 24 -12.51 -6.92 -3.04
N ASP A 25 -13.40 -6.21 -2.38
CA ASP A 25 -14.51 -5.52 -3.03
C ASP A 25 -13.94 -4.31 -3.80
N VAL A 26 -14.28 -4.17 -5.09
CA VAL A 26 -13.78 -3.06 -5.90
C VAL A 26 -14.94 -2.54 -6.74
N ASP A 27 -15.54 -1.43 -6.32
CA ASP A 27 -16.69 -0.86 -7.02
C ASP A 27 -16.27 0.08 -8.16
N PHE A 28 -15.23 0.88 -7.91
CA PHE A 28 -14.75 1.90 -8.86
C PHE A 28 -13.23 1.98 -8.86
N VAL A 29 -12.62 2.17 -10.02
CA VAL A 29 -11.18 2.30 -10.18
C VAL A 29 -10.84 3.51 -11.03
N ILE A 30 -9.98 4.37 -10.51
CA ILE A 30 -9.44 5.53 -11.21
C ILE A 30 -7.99 5.20 -11.59
N LEU A 31 -7.77 4.90 -12.86
CA LEU A 31 -6.47 4.57 -13.42
C LEU A 31 -5.76 5.86 -13.86
N LEU A 32 -4.59 6.14 -13.30
CA LEU A 32 -3.83 7.34 -13.64
C LEU A 32 -2.76 7.01 -14.67
N GLU A 33 -2.85 7.63 -15.84
CA GLU A 33 -1.90 7.45 -16.93
C GLU A 33 -0.82 8.55 -16.87
N GLY A 34 0.45 8.14 -16.77
CA GLY A 34 1.58 9.07 -16.87
C GLY A 34 1.86 9.46 -18.32
N ALA A 35 2.03 10.76 -18.60
CA ALA A 35 2.31 11.23 -19.96
C ALA A 35 3.80 11.44 -20.28
N VAL A 36 4.73 10.98 -19.44
CA VAL A 36 6.14 11.40 -19.52
C VAL A 36 7.08 10.29 -20.00
N GLY A 37 7.97 10.64 -20.93
CA GLY A 37 9.00 9.75 -21.47
C GLY A 37 9.08 9.82 -22.99
N SER A 38 9.70 8.80 -23.60
CA SER A 38 9.63 8.58 -25.05
C SER A 38 8.20 8.25 -25.49
N GLU A 39 7.89 8.41 -26.78
CA GLU A 39 6.60 7.97 -27.33
C GLU A 39 6.30 6.50 -26.99
N ALA A 40 7.33 5.65 -27.00
CA ALA A 40 7.24 4.25 -26.61
C ALA A 40 6.82 4.06 -25.14
N ASN A 41 7.39 4.83 -24.19
CA ASN A 41 7.01 4.74 -22.78
C ASN A 41 5.53 5.11 -22.57
N VAL A 42 5.08 6.16 -23.27
CA VAL A 42 3.70 6.63 -23.19
C VAL A 42 2.74 5.61 -23.83
N GLU A 43 3.11 5.02 -24.97
CA GLU A 43 2.33 3.96 -25.59
C GLU A 43 2.22 2.72 -24.71
N TYR A 44 3.34 2.33 -24.10
CA TYR A 44 3.41 1.18 -23.21
C TYR A 44 2.53 1.36 -21.97
N SER A 45 2.65 2.49 -21.26
CA SER A 45 1.79 2.80 -20.10
C SER A 45 0.31 2.80 -20.47
N ARG A 46 -0.06 3.33 -21.65
CA ARG A 46 -1.44 3.27 -22.15
C ARG A 46 -1.92 1.85 -22.44
N ASN A 47 -1.05 0.98 -22.95
CA ASN A 47 -1.41 -0.41 -23.21
C ASN A 47 -1.69 -1.16 -21.91
N ILE A 48 -0.83 -0.98 -20.89
CA ILE A 48 -1.07 -1.52 -19.55
C ILE A 48 -2.36 -0.96 -18.93
N ALA A 49 -2.59 0.35 -19.03
CA ALA A 49 -3.82 0.98 -18.52
C ALA A 49 -5.10 0.44 -19.20
N ARG A 50 -5.08 0.24 -20.53
CA ARG A 50 -6.20 -0.39 -21.26
C ARG A 50 -6.43 -1.84 -20.87
N LYS A 51 -5.34 -2.59 -20.62
CA LYS A 51 -5.43 -3.97 -20.16
C LYS A 51 -6.06 -4.01 -18.76
N LEU A 52 -5.52 -3.22 -17.81
CA LEU A 52 -6.07 -3.08 -16.46
C LEU A 52 -7.53 -2.66 -16.47
N GLU A 53 -7.92 -1.68 -17.27
CA GLU A 53 -9.32 -1.25 -17.41
C GLU A 53 -10.24 -2.44 -17.72
N LYS A 54 -9.89 -3.24 -18.73
CA LYS A 54 -10.67 -4.42 -19.12
C LYS A 54 -10.70 -5.46 -18.01
N ASP A 55 -9.57 -5.71 -17.37
CA ASP A 55 -9.47 -6.77 -16.36
C ASP A 55 -10.15 -6.37 -15.04
N PHE A 56 -10.12 -5.10 -14.64
CA PHE A 56 -10.94 -4.58 -13.55
C PHE A 56 -12.45 -4.74 -13.83
N GLN A 57 -12.89 -4.42 -15.05
CA GLN A 57 -14.29 -4.60 -15.45
C GLN A 57 -14.68 -6.09 -15.50
N ASN A 58 -13.86 -6.93 -16.11
CA ASN A 58 -14.20 -8.33 -16.38
C ASN A 58 -14.05 -9.24 -15.14
N LEU A 59 -13.01 -9.03 -14.33
CA LEU A 59 -12.66 -9.92 -13.23
C LEU A 59 -13.24 -9.45 -11.90
N LEU A 60 -13.35 -8.13 -11.70
CA LEU A 60 -13.82 -7.54 -10.44
C LEU A 60 -15.19 -6.85 -10.58
N GLY A 61 -15.73 -6.70 -11.80
CA GLY A 61 -17.01 -6.03 -12.03
C GLY A 61 -16.96 -4.52 -11.76
N ALA A 62 -15.77 -3.96 -11.61
CA ALA A 62 -15.59 -2.57 -11.22
C ALA A 62 -15.91 -1.63 -12.37
N LYS A 63 -16.48 -0.47 -12.05
CA LYS A 63 -16.47 0.68 -12.97
C LYS A 63 -15.04 1.23 -13.04
N THR A 64 -14.69 1.83 -14.18
CA THR A 64 -13.34 2.36 -14.38
C THR A 64 -13.38 3.74 -15.01
N ASP A 65 -12.49 4.62 -14.57
CA ASP A 65 -12.18 5.87 -15.26
C ASP A 65 -10.67 6.00 -15.46
N ARG A 66 -10.25 6.75 -16.49
CA ARG A 66 -8.84 6.98 -16.81
C ARG A 66 -8.55 8.46 -16.85
N ILE A 67 -7.58 8.87 -16.04
CA ILE A 67 -7.17 10.26 -15.94
C ILE A 67 -5.70 10.38 -16.29
N ARG A 68 -5.35 11.38 -17.09
CA ARG A 68 -3.96 11.63 -17.49
C ARG A 68 -3.29 12.60 -16.53
N LEU A 69 -2.11 12.24 -16.05
CA LEU A 69 -1.18 13.13 -15.36
C LEU A 69 -0.22 13.75 -16.38
N THR A 70 -0.20 15.08 -16.45
CA THR A 70 0.60 15.84 -17.41
C THR A 70 2.09 15.71 -17.16
N ASP A 71 2.51 15.81 -15.89
CA ASP A 71 3.89 15.63 -15.46
C ASP A 71 3.94 14.73 -14.22
N VAL A 72 4.60 13.58 -14.34
CA VAL A 72 4.77 12.60 -13.25
C VAL A 72 5.99 12.90 -12.37
N TYR A 73 6.75 13.94 -12.69
CA TYR A 73 7.87 14.42 -11.88
C TYR A 73 7.54 15.70 -11.11
N ASP A 74 6.40 16.32 -11.39
CA ASP A 74 5.86 17.44 -10.60
C ASP A 74 5.16 16.90 -9.35
N TYR A 75 5.92 16.83 -8.25
CA TYR A 75 5.41 16.38 -6.97
C TYR A 75 4.28 17.27 -6.45
N ASP A 76 4.41 18.59 -6.57
CA ASP A 76 3.48 19.55 -5.99
C ASP A 76 2.13 19.46 -6.71
N ALA A 77 2.14 19.43 -8.05
CA ALA A 77 0.93 19.24 -8.85
C ALA A 77 0.29 17.87 -8.61
N ALA A 78 1.09 16.80 -8.48
CA ALA A 78 0.58 15.47 -8.16
C ALA A 78 -0.07 15.43 -6.76
N PHE A 79 0.49 16.16 -5.79
CA PHE A 79 -0.06 16.25 -4.45
C PHE A 79 -1.39 17.00 -4.43
N GLU A 80 -1.46 18.18 -5.04
CA GLU A 80 -2.70 18.98 -5.14
C GLU A 80 -3.82 18.15 -5.78
N TRP A 81 -3.50 17.49 -6.89
CA TRP A 81 -4.47 16.66 -7.60
C TRP A 81 -4.94 15.45 -6.78
N ALA A 82 -4.01 14.73 -6.13
CA ALA A 82 -4.37 13.61 -5.28
C ALA A 82 -5.22 14.05 -4.08
N PHE A 83 -4.89 15.19 -3.48
CA PHE A 83 -5.64 15.74 -2.35
C PHE A 83 -7.08 16.09 -2.74
N ASP A 84 -7.25 16.78 -3.87
CA ASP A 84 -8.57 17.14 -4.39
C ASP A 84 -9.38 15.89 -4.76
N LEU A 85 -8.76 14.93 -5.47
CA LEU A 85 -9.45 13.71 -5.87
C LEU A 85 -9.91 12.89 -4.67
N ILE A 86 -9.05 12.68 -3.67
CA ILE A 86 -9.40 11.91 -2.48
C ILE A 86 -10.58 12.57 -1.76
N ASN A 87 -10.58 13.90 -1.61
CA ASN A 87 -11.69 14.63 -0.99
C ASN A 87 -12.99 14.50 -1.79
N GLU A 88 -12.93 14.62 -3.12
CA GLU A 88 -14.11 14.44 -3.98
C GLU A 88 -14.74 13.05 -3.80
N GLN A 89 -13.93 11.99 -3.81
CA GLN A 89 -14.43 10.63 -3.60
C GLN A 89 -15.01 10.43 -2.19
N LEU A 90 -14.40 11.01 -1.15
CA LEU A 90 -14.91 10.93 0.21
C LEU A 90 -16.25 11.67 0.37
N ASP A 91 -16.39 12.84 -0.25
CA ASP A 91 -17.62 13.64 -0.26
C ASP A 91 -18.78 12.93 -0.97
N ASP A 92 -18.47 12.13 -1.98
CA ASP A 92 -19.41 11.21 -2.63
C ASP A 92 -19.75 9.96 -1.80
N GLY A 93 -19.17 9.84 -0.59
CA GLY A 93 -19.43 8.73 0.31
C GLY A 93 -18.61 7.46 0.02
N ALA A 94 -17.54 7.56 -0.77
CA ALA A 94 -16.67 6.42 -1.07
C ALA A 94 -15.65 6.11 0.04
N GLU A 95 -15.25 4.85 0.13
CA GLU A 95 -14.05 4.42 0.83
C GLU A 95 -12.90 4.43 -0.20
N VAL A 96 -11.78 5.07 0.11
CA VAL A 96 -10.72 5.39 -0.86
C VAL A 96 -9.47 4.56 -0.58
N TRP A 97 -9.03 3.82 -1.60
CA TRP A 97 -7.86 2.95 -1.56
C TRP A 97 -6.80 3.44 -2.55
N VAL A 98 -5.68 3.95 -2.05
CA VAL A 98 -4.60 4.53 -2.83
C VAL A 98 -3.45 3.52 -2.99
N ASN A 99 -3.24 3.06 -4.21
CA ASN A 99 -2.12 2.19 -4.55
C ASN A 99 -0.86 3.01 -4.84
N VAL A 100 0.30 2.66 -4.27
CA VAL A 100 1.56 3.40 -4.48
C VAL A 100 2.67 2.59 -5.19
N CYS A 101 2.31 1.54 -5.93
CA CYS A 101 3.27 0.54 -6.42
C CYS A 101 4.02 0.88 -7.71
N SER A 102 3.36 1.49 -8.71
CA SER A 102 3.82 1.40 -10.12
C SER A 102 4.32 2.71 -10.75
N MET A 103 3.80 3.86 -10.34
CA MET A 103 4.27 5.16 -10.86
C MET A 103 5.65 5.57 -10.33
N PRO A 104 6.33 6.55 -10.97
CA PRO A 104 7.53 7.16 -10.42
C PRO A 104 7.35 7.64 -8.98
N ARG A 105 8.42 7.53 -8.20
CA ARG A 105 8.42 7.87 -6.77
C ARG A 105 7.78 9.23 -6.42
N PRO A 106 7.97 10.32 -7.20
CA PRO A 106 7.31 11.59 -6.89
C PRO A 106 5.78 11.46 -6.80
N VAL A 107 5.14 10.78 -7.76
CA VAL A 107 3.68 10.53 -7.73
C VAL A 107 3.31 9.64 -6.55
N SER A 108 3.99 8.51 -6.36
CA SER A 108 3.68 7.60 -5.24
C SER A 108 3.78 8.29 -3.87
N PHE A 109 4.81 9.12 -3.66
CA PHE A 109 4.97 9.88 -2.43
C PHE A 109 3.97 11.02 -2.30
N ALA A 110 3.65 11.71 -3.39
CA ALA A 110 2.64 12.77 -3.39
C ALA A 110 1.26 12.21 -3.00
N PHE A 111 0.87 11.07 -3.57
CA PHE A 111 -0.41 10.42 -3.30
C PHE A 111 -0.50 9.86 -1.89
N ALA A 112 0.57 9.20 -1.40
CA ALA A 112 0.63 8.77 -0.01
C ALA A 112 0.53 9.98 0.93
N THR A 113 1.28 11.06 0.64
CA THR A 113 1.28 12.26 1.47
C THR A 113 -0.07 12.97 1.45
N ALA A 114 -0.75 13.03 0.30
CA ALA A 114 -2.08 13.59 0.17
C ALA A 114 -3.11 12.78 0.97
N ALA A 115 -3.12 11.46 0.83
CA ALA A 115 -3.97 10.57 1.63
C ALA A 115 -3.75 10.79 3.13
N HIS A 116 -2.48 10.87 3.55
CA HIS A 116 -2.13 11.14 4.95
C HIS A 116 -2.62 12.51 5.43
N SER A 117 -2.47 13.56 4.61
CA SER A 117 -2.95 14.91 4.94
C SER A 117 -4.48 14.90 5.11
N VAL A 118 -5.21 14.26 4.19
CA VAL A 118 -6.68 14.15 4.29
C VAL A 118 -7.08 13.37 5.54
N MET A 119 -6.40 12.27 5.88
CA MET A 119 -6.67 11.52 7.13
C MET A 119 -6.49 12.36 8.40
N VAL A 120 -5.55 13.31 8.39
CA VAL A 120 -5.31 14.21 9.53
C VAL A 120 -6.38 15.31 9.60
N GLU A 121 -6.76 15.88 8.45
CA GLU A 121 -7.74 16.96 8.36
C GLU A 121 -9.18 16.47 8.55
N ARG A 122 -9.51 15.27 8.06
CA ARG A 122 -10.84 14.64 8.11
C ARG A 122 -10.84 13.43 9.04
N GLN A 123 -10.67 13.68 10.33
CA GLN A 123 -10.59 12.63 11.35
C GLN A 123 -11.77 11.65 11.33
N ALA A 124 -12.97 12.12 10.99
CA ALA A 124 -14.18 11.30 10.90
C ALA A 124 -14.21 10.34 9.71
N ASP A 125 -13.39 10.58 8.68
CA ASP A 125 -13.28 9.76 7.47
C ASP A 125 -11.97 8.94 7.46
N ARG A 126 -11.21 8.95 8.55
CA ARG A 126 -9.86 8.36 8.60
C ARG A 126 -9.85 6.86 8.33
N ASP A 127 -10.84 6.14 8.83
CA ASP A 127 -11.04 4.71 8.63
C ASP A 127 -11.50 4.36 7.21
N ARG A 128 -11.81 5.36 6.39
CA ARG A 128 -12.23 5.21 4.99
C ARG A 128 -11.11 5.48 3.99
N ILE A 129 -9.89 5.76 4.45
CA ILE A 129 -8.76 6.13 3.60
C ILE A 129 -7.63 5.14 3.84
N HIS A 130 -7.26 4.40 2.80
CA HIS A 130 -6.25 3.35 2.86
C HIS A 130 -5.17 3.67 1.86
N THR A 131 -3.91 3.67 2.28
CA THR A 131 -2.76 3.72 1.36
C THR A 131 -2.06 2.40 1.40
N TYR A 132 -1.76 1.80 0.26
CA TYR A 132 -1.26 0.43 0.25
C TYR A 132 -0.21 0.13 -0.82
N TYR A 133 0.59 -0.88 -0.51
CA TYR A 133 1.68 -1.36 -1.33
C TYR A 133 1.61 -2.88 -1.50
N THR A 134 1.99 -3.36 -2.68
CA THR A 134 2.12 -4.77 -3.03
C THR A 134 3.55 -5.03 -3.48
N ALA A 135 4.19 -5.99 -2.82
CA ALA A 135 5.52 -6.44 -3.22
C ALA A 135 5.42 -7.38 -4.44
N PRO A 136 6.32 -7.27 -5.42
CA PRO A 136 6.39 -8.25 -6.51
C PRO A 136 6.99 -9.57 -6.04
N GLU A 137 6.69 -10.65 -6.75
CA GLU A 137 7.40 -11.93 -6.58
C GLU A 137 8.79 -11.85 -7.24
N LYS A 138 8.89 -11.15 -8.37
CA LYS A 138 10.09 -11.08 -9.22
C LYS A 138 10.18 -9.73 -9.97
N TYR A 139 11.41 -9.29 -10.23
CA TYR A 139 11.75 -8.09 -11.02
C TYR A 139 12.36 -8.51 -12.36
N LEU A 140 11.71 -8.16 -13.47
CA LEU A 140 12.14 -8.56 -14.81
C LEU A 140 13.36 -7.79 -15.31
N GLU A 141 13.63 -6.61 -14.76
CA GLU A 141 14.73 -5.75 -15.21
C GLU A 141 16.09 -6.43 -15.07
N THR A 142 16.25 -7.32 -14.09
CA THR A 142 17.49 -8.06 -13.89
C THR A 142 17.69 -9.11 -14.97
N GLU A 143 16.64 -9.85 -15.34
CA GLU A 143 16.70 -10.87 -16.40
C GLU A 143 16.86 -10.25 -17.78
N LEU A 144 16.16 -9.14 -18.05
CA LEU A 144 16.36 -8.36 -19.28
C LEU A 144 17.82 -7.89 -19.40
N ALA A 145 18.43 -7.43 -18.30
CA ALA A 145 19.83 -7.02 -18.30
C ALA A 145 20.80 -8.20 -18.45
N GLU A 146 20.48 -9.36 -17.89
CA GLU A 146 21.26 -10.59 -18.05
C GLU A 146 21.20 -11.09 -19.51
N GLU A 147 20.02 -11.16 -20.10
CA GLU A 147 19.84 -11.57 -21.50
C GLU A 147 20.50 -10.58 -22.46
N LEU A 148 20.40 -9.26 -22.21
CA LEU A 148 21.08 -8.26 -23.05
C LEU A 148 22.62 -8.42 -23.00
N ARG A 149 23.18 -8.75 -21.83
CA ARG A 149 24.62 -9.04 -21.71
C ARG A 149 24.98 -10.32 -22.44
N ALA A 150 24.16 -11.36 -22.31
CA ALA A 150 24.39 -12.63 -23.01
C ALA A 150 24.31 -12.47 -24.54
N CYS A 151 23.30 -11.73 -25.04
CA CYS A 151 23.19 -11.33 -26.44
C CYS A 151 24.44 -10.57 -26.91
N ARG A 152 24.96 -9.62 -26.12
CA ARG A 152 26.19 -8.90 -26.46
C ARG A 152 27.38 -9.85 -26.58
N ASP A 153 27.55 -10.75 -25.61
CA ASP A 153 28.67 -11.70 -25.60
C ASP A 153 28.56 -12.70 -26.77
N LEU A 154 27.34 -13.07 -27.16
CA LEU A 154 27.09 -13.84 -28.38
C LEU A 154 27.52 -13.06 -29.63
N LEU A 155 27.12 -11.78 -29.76
CA LEU A 155 27.48 -10.95 -30.90
C LEU A 155 29.00 -10.78 -31.04
N ASP A 156 29.71 -10.62 -29.91
CA ASP A 156 31.18 -10.54 -29.86
C ASP A 156 31.84 -11.86 -30.31
N SER A 157 31.26 -13.00 -29.92
CA SER A 157 31.72 -14.32 -30.38
C SER A 157 31.52 -14.50 -31.89
N ILE A 158 30.38 -14.04 -32.44
CA ILE A 158 30.09 -14.11 -33.87
C ILE A 158 31.06 -13.23 -34.67
N GLU A 159 31.38 -12.03 -34.17
CA GLU A 159 32.36 -11.13 -34.80
C GLU A 159 33.76 -11.76 -34.83
N THR A 160 34.13 -12.51 -33.79
CA THR A 160 35.46 -13.12 -33.66
C THR A 160 35.60 -14.42 -34.46
N ASP A 161 34.61 -15.31 -34.36
CA ASP A 161 34.71 -16.70 -34.83
C ASP A 161 33.93 -16.96 -36.14
N GLY A 162 33.06 -16.04 -36.55
CA GLY A 162 32.22 -16.14 -37.76
C GLY A 162 30.90 -16.88 -37.52
N SER A 163 29.83 -16.45 -38.20
CA SER A 163 28.44 -16.84 -37.90
C SER A 163 28.09 -18.33 -38.01
N ASP A 164 28.81 -19.10 -38.83
CA ASP A 164 28.44 -20.47 -39.19
C ASP A 164 28.54 -21.47 -38.01
N ALA A 165 29.29 -21.12 -36.95
CA ALA A 165 29.41 -21.92 -35.73
C ALA A 165 28.34 -21.61 -34.66
N HIS A 166 27.51 -20.57 -34.87
CA HIS A 166 26.66 -20.00 -33.80
C HIS A 166 25.15 -20.14 -34.05
N THR A 167 24.70 -20.92 -35.03
CA THR A 167 23.26 -21.09 -35.32
C THR A 167 22.45 -21.50 -34.09
N GLN A 168 22.89 -22.51 -33.34
CA GLN A 168 22.19 -22.97 -32.14
C GLN A 168 22.20 -21.93 -31.00
N PRO A 169 23.35 -21.30 -30.65
CA PRO A 169 23.35 -20.15 -29.73
C PRO A 169 22.40 -19.01 -30.15
N ILE A 170 22.37 -18.65 -31.44
CA ILE A 170 21.49 -17.58 -31.95
C ILE A 170 20.02 -17.94 -31.73
N GLU A 171 19.61 -19.16 -32.06
CA GLU A 171 18.22 -19.61 -31.86
C GLU A 171 17.84 -19.57 -30.38
N THR A 172 18.69 -20.06 -29.48
CA THR A 172 18.43 -20.05 -28.03
C THR A 172 18.30 -18.64 -27.46
N HIS A 173 19.20 -17.73 -27.83
CA HIS A 173 19.12 -16.34 -27.36
C HIS A 173 17.93 -15.58 -27.96
N LEU A 174 17.58 -15.86 -29.22
CA LEU A 174 16.39 -15.28 -29.84
C LEU A 174 15.10 -15.76 -29.16
N GLU A 175 15.00 -17.04 -28.83
CA GLU A 175 13.88 -17.61 -28.08
C GLU A 175 13.77 -16.98 -26.68
N SER A 176 14.89 -16.96 -25.92
CA SER A 176 14.96 -16.33 -24.59
C SER A 176 14.55 -14.86 -24.61
N ALA A 177 15.10 -14.08 -25.55
CA ALA A 177 14.75 -12.66 -25.70
C ALA A 177 13.28 -12.46 -26.09
N THR A 178 12.74 -13.32 -26.95
CA THR A 178 11.32 -13.26 -27.35
C THR A 178 10.41 -13.56 -26.16
N ASP A 179 10.72 -14.57 -25.36
CA ASP A 179 9.95 -14.94 -24.17
C ASP A 179 9.99 -13.84 -23.10
N LEU A 180 11.17 -13.26 -22.83
CA LEU A 180 11.31 -12.14 -21.90
C LEU A 180 10.58 -10.89 -22.37
N LEU A 181 10.60 -10.58 -23.68
CA LEU A 181 9.84 -9.47 -24.24
C LEU A 181 8.34 -9.71 -24.14
N ASN A 182 7.87 -10.93 -24.41
CA ASN A 182 6.46 -11.28 -24.25
C ASN A 182 6.02 -11.14 -22.78
N GLU A 183 6.83 -11.61 -21.82
CA GLU A 183 6.52 -11.48 -20.40
C GLU A 183 6.51 -10.02 -19.96
N PHE A 184 7.49 -9.23 -20.42
CA PHE A 184 7.53 -7.79 -20.20
C PHE A 184 6.29 -7.11 -20.79
N ASP A 185 5.94 -7.33 -22.05
CA ASP A 185 4.79 -6.71 -22.71
C ASP A 185 3.45 -7.11 -22.06
N GLU A 186 3.35 -8.33 -21.52
CA GLU A 186 2.15 -8.80 -20.85
C GLU A 186 2.03 -8.26 -19.41
N ARG A 187 3.12 -8.24 -18.65
CA ARG A 187 3.07 -8.07 -17.18
C ARG A 187 3.73 -6.80 -16.66
N GLY A 188 4.58 -6.16 -17.44
CA GLY A 188 5.35 -5.03 -16.99
C GLY A 188 6.78 -5.34 -16.57
N THR A 189 7.33 -4.49 -15.71
CA THR A 189 8.64 -4.63 -15.07
C THR A 189 8.66 -5.64 -13.93
N THR A 190 7.51 -6.07 -13.43
CA THR A 190 7.42 -7.00 -12.31
C THR A 190 6.41 -8.10 -12.55
N ILE A 191 6.62 -9.23 -11.86
CA ILE A 191 5.75 -10.40 -11.95
C ILE A 191 5.18 -10.72 -10.57
N GLY A 192 3.89 -11.03 -10.58
CA GLY A 192 3.15 -11.54 -9.45
C GLY A 192 2.94 -10.54 -8.33
N ALA A 193 2.25 -11.03 -7.30
CA ALA A 193 2.06 -10.33 -6.04
C ALA A 193 2.53 -11.26 -4.93
N LYS A 194 3.56 -10.87 -4.21
CA LYS A 194 4.14 -11.68 -3.15
C LYS A 194 3.24 -11.64 -1.93
N LYS A 195 2.85 -12.81 -1.44
CA LYS A 195 2.15 -12.95 -0.16
C LYS A 195 3.06 -12.54 1.00
N ILE A 196 2.61 -11.62 1.84
CA ILE A 196 3.31 -11.14 3.03
C ILE A 196 2.35 -11.23 4.22
N GLY A 197 2.68 -12.08 5.19
CA GLY A 197 1.76 -12.39 6.27
C GLY A 197 0.53 -13.14 5.75
N GLU A 198 -0.66 -12.63 6.03
CA GLU A 198 -1.93 -13.28 5.68
C GLU A 198 -2.45 -12.91 4.28
N GLY A 199 -1.98 -11.81 3.70
CA GLY A 199 -2.44 -11.29 2.40
C GLY A 199 -1.30 -10.82 1.47
N HIS A 200 -1.66 -10.10 0.42
CA HIS A 200 -0.76 -9.57 -0.61
C HIS A 200 -0.63 -8.05 -0.57
N ILE A 201 -1.48 -7.40 0.23
CA ILE A 201 -1.49 -5.96 0.43
C ILE A 201 -0.85 -5.63 1.78
N ILE A 202 0.10 -4.70 1.75
CA ILE A 202 0.64 -4.03 2.93
C ILE A 202 0.03 -2.64 2.97
N GLU A 203 -0.88 -2.43 3.91
CA GLU A 203 -1.36 -1.09 4.21
C GLU A 203 -0.26 -0.29 4.91
N LEU A 204 -0.10 0.96 4.50
CA LEU A 204 0.83 1.92 5.07
C LEU A 204 0.06 2.74 6.13
N PRO A 205 0.20 2.39 7.42
CA PRO A 205 -0.61 3.01 8.46
C PRO A 205 -0.16 4.45 8.72
N VAL A 206 -1.12 5.32 9.01
CA VAL A 206 -0.87 6.74 9.26
C VAL A 206 -1.12 7.07 10.72
N ALA A 207 -0.14 7.70 11.37
CA ALA A 207 -0.31 8.26 12.71
C ALA A 207 -0.79 9.70 12.65
N SER A 208 -1.69 10.08 13.58
CA SER A 208 -1.74 11.47 14.01
C SER A 208 -0.45 11.73 14.81
N PHE A 209 0.40 12.66 14.37
CA PHE A 209 1.67 13.03 15.03
C PHE A 209 1.45 13.82 16.34
N SER A 210 0.47 13.42 17.14
CA SER A 210 0.15 14.05 18.41
C SER A 210 0.94 13.40 19.55
N ASN A 211 1.75 14.19 20.27
CA ASN A 211 2.56 13.72 21.41
C ASN A 211 1.78 12.82 22.37
N VAL A 212 2.20 11.56 22.48
CA VAL A 212 1.67 10.58 23.45
C VAL A 212 2.04 11.04 24.86
N LYS A 213 1.05 11.16 25.74
CA LYS A 213 1.25 11.55 27.15
C LYS A 213 1.69 10.33 27.96
N PRO A 214 2.36 10.49 29.12
CA PRO A 214 2.86 9.36 29.91
C PRO A 214 1.82 8.30 30.28
N PHE A 215 0.58 8.71 30.59
CA PHE A 215 -0.49 7.75 30.90
C PHE A 215 -1.08 7.08 29.65
N GLU A 216 -1.04 7.77 28.50
CA GLU A 216 -1.45 7.20 27.22
C GLU A 216 -0.42 6.15 26.75
N GLU A 217 0.87 6.43 26.95
CA GLU A 217 1.99 5.51 26.71
C GLU A 217 1.83 4.21 27.50
N LEU A 218 1.50 4.30 28.80
CA LEU A 218 1.22 3.12 29.61
C LEU A 218 0.08 2.27 29.02
N ILE A 219 -1.02 2.90 28.59
CA ILE A 219 -2.13 2.19 27.95
C ILE A 219 -1.67 1.45 26.69
N LEU A 220 -0.84 2.10 25.86
CA LEU A 220 -0.32 1.49 24.63
C LEU A 220 0.59 0.29 24.94
N PHE A 221 1.49 0.41 25.91
CA PHE A 221 2.34 -0.71 26.32
C PHE A 221 1.54 -1.88 26.90
N THR A 222 0.56 -1.62 27.77
CA THR A 222 -0.31 -2.66 28.32
C THR A 222 -1.09 -3.38 27.21
N LEU A 223 -1.62 -2.66 26.22
CA LEU A 223 -2.25 -3.28 25.05
C LEU A 223 -1.24 -4.05 24.17
N GLY A 224 0.00 -3.58 24.07
CA GLY A 224 1.06 -4.27 23.36
C GLY A 224 1.49 -5.58 24.02
N GLU A 225 1.48 -5.63 25.35
CA GLU A 225 1.85 -6.81 26.14
C GLU A 225 0.73 -7.85 26.19
N HIS A 226 -0.51 -7.41 26.46
CA HIS A 226 -1.64 -8.31 26.69
C HIS A 226 -2.53 -8.52 25.46
N GLY A 227 -2.30 -7.77 24.38
CA GLY A 227 -3.08 -7.82 23.16
C GLY A 227 -4.45 -7.16 23.32
N THR A 228 -5.52 -7.97 23.20
CA THR A 228 -6.89 -7.46 23.13
C THR A 228 -7.64 -7.63 24.45
N PHE A 229 -8.38 -6.61 24.87
CA PHE A 229 -9.28 -6.65 26.02
C PHE A 229 -10.74 -6.63 25.58
N GLU A 230 -11.61 -7.39 26.26
CA GLU A 230 -13.04 -7.47 25.97
C GLU A 230 -13.81 -6.18 26.32
N SER A 231 -13.25 -5.35 27.20
CA SER A 231 -13.77 -4.04 27.52
C SER A 231 -12.70 -3.08 28.04
N VAL A 232 -12.99 -1.78 27.97
CA VAL A 232 -12.16 -0.73 28.60
C VAL A 232 -12.07 -0.90 30.12
N SER A 233 -13.05 -1.56 30.74
CA SER A 233 -13.03 -1.82 32.20
C SER A 233 -12.05 -2.94 32.56
N ASP A 234 -11.90 -3.93 31.68
CA ASP A 234 -10.92 -5.01 31.84
C ASP A 234 -9.50 -4.46 31.67
N LEU A 235 -9.30 -3.60 30.66
CA LEU A 235 -8.05 -2.85 30.47
C LEU A 235 -7.72 -1.99 31.70
N ALA A 236 -8.70 -1.24 32.23
CA ALA A 236 -8.49 -0.45 33.45
C ALA A 236 -8.14 -1.32 34.67
N SER A 237 -8.72 -2.51 34.77
CA SER A 237 -8.41 -3.45 35.85
C SER A 237 -6.99 -4.00 35.75
N ALA A 238 -6.52 -4.29 34.53
CA ALA A 238 -5.14 -4.70 34.28
C ALA A 238 -4.15 -3.57 34.63
N LEU A 239 -4.38 -2.37 34.11
CA LEU A 239 -3.56 -1.19 34.38
C LEU A 239 -3.42 -0.88 35.88
N ALA A 240 -4.51 -1.00 36.65
CA ALA A 240 -4.47 -0.80 38.09
C ALA A 240 -3.58 -1.83 38.80
N ARG A 241 -3.62 -3.10 38.36
CA ARG A 241 -2.75 -4.17 38.90
C ARG A 241 -1.29 -3.91 38.57
N ASP A 242 -0.99 -3.56 37.33
CA ASP A 242 0.39 -3.36 36.86
C ASP A 242 1.06 -2.14 37.52
N LEU A 243 0.28 -1.09 37.77
CA LEU A 243 0.73 0.09 38.50
C LEU A 243 0.73 -0.06 40.03
N ASN A 244 0.19 -1.16 40.56
CA ASN A 244 -0.09 -1.32 41.99
C ASN A 244 -0.90 -0.14 42.57
N GLU A 245 -1.89 0.33 41.79
CA GLU A 245 -2.82 1.42 42.10
C GLU A 245 -4.21 0.86 42.47
N GLU A 246 -4.99 1.60 43.25
CA GLU A 246 -6.33 1.17 43.62
C GLU A 246 -7.32 1.33 42.45
N TYR A 247 -8.06 0.26 42.13
CA TYR A 247 -9.10 0.30 41.10
C TYR A 247 -10.33 1.08 41.59
N THR A 248 -10.34 2.38 41.31
CA THR A 248 -11.43 3.31 41.67
C THR A 248 -12.24 3.75 40.45
N ASP A 249 -13.45 4.25 40.65
CA ASP A 249 -14.27 4.84 39.57
C ASP A 249 -13.56 6.02 38.88
N SER A 250 -12.76 6.79 39.63
CA SER A 250 -11.93 7.87 39.11
C SER A 250 -10.84 7.34 38.18
N PHE A 251 -10.14 6.27 38.59
CA PHE A 251 -9.13 5.62 37.76
C PHE A 251 -9.75 5.06 36.47
N ARG A 252 -10.87 4.35 36.57
CA ARG A 252 -11.61 3.83 35.41
C ARG A 252 -12.01 4.95 34.45
N SER A 253 -12.53 6.07 34.97
CA SER A 253 -12.90 7.24 34.15
C SER A 253 -11.69 7.85 33.43
N LYS A 254 -10.53 7.91 34.10
CA LYS A 254 -9.27 8.35 33.50
C LYS A 254 -8.84 7.43 32.35
N VAL A 255 -8.96 6.11 32.50
CA VAL A 255 -8.64 5.15 31.42
C VAL A 255 -9.58 5.34 30.23
N ILE A 256 -10.90 5.40 30.46
CA ILE A 256 -11.89 5.63 29.39
C ILE A 256 -11.56 6.90 28.59
N TYR A 257 -11.29 8.01 29.28
CA TYR A 257 -10.94 9.27 28.61
C TYR A 257 -9.67 9.18 27.75
N ASN A 258 -8.65 8.44 28.18
CA ASN A 258 -7.42 8.30 27.40
C ASN A 258 -7.55 7.27 26.28
N VAL A 259 -8.35 6.21 26.45
CA VAL A 259 -8.69 5.27 25.38
C VAL A 259 -9.44 6.00 24.27
N ASP A 260 -10.44 6.83 24.61
CA ASP A 260 -11.17 7.65 23.63
C ASP A 260 -10.22 8.59 22.85
N ARG A 261 -9.31 9.28 23.56
CA ARG A 261 -8.29 10.13 22.92
C ARG A 261 -7.28 9.37 22.07
N LEU A 262 -7.00 8.11 22.41
CA LEU A 262 -6.13 7.23 21.63
C LEU A 262 -6.88 6.53 20.49
N GLY A 263 -8.22 6.53 20.53
CA GLY A 263 -9.08 5.87 19.55
C GLY A 263 -9.20 6.61 18.22
N PRO A 264 -10.09 6.14 17.32
CA PRO A 264 -10.22 6.65 15.95
C PRO A 264 -10.48 8.15 15.85
N GLY A 265 -11.35 8.70 16.72
CA GLY A 265 -11.66 10.13 16.78
C GLY A 265 -10.59 11.02 17.44
N GLY A 266 -9.46 10.42 17.84
CA GLY A 266 -8.33 11.12 18.43
C GLY A 266 -7.05 10.80 17.68
N LYS A 267 -6.13 10.09 18.36
CA LYS A 267 -4.81 9.78 17.79
C LYS A 267 -4.80 8.54 16.89
N GLY A 268 -5.80 7.67 17.03
CA GLY A 268 -5.96 6.41 16.29
C GLY A 268 -4.85 5.42 16.50
N TYR A 269 -4.30 5.35 17.71
CA TYR A 269 -3.41 4.26 18.13
C TYR A 269 -4.19 3.03 18.62
N ILE A 270 -5.47 3.20 18.96
CA ILE A 270 -6.37 2.15 19.43
C ILE A 270 -7.55 2.00 18.47
N GLU A 271 -7.97 0.76 18.26
CA GLU A 271 -9.23 0.41 17.61
C GLU A 271 -10.22 -0.16 18.64
N GLN A 272 -11.50 0.13 18.43
CA GLN A 272 -12.59 -0.35 19.26
C GLN A 272 -13.65 -1.01 18.38
N GLU A 273 -13.84 -2.32 18.57
CA GLU A 273 -14.87 -3.09 17.86
C GLU A 273 -16.08 -3.30 18.78
N GLU A 274 -17.27 -2.98 18.29
CA GLU A 274 -18.51 -3.19 19.05
C GLU A 274 -18.78 -4.69 19.23
N HIS A 275 -18.94 -5.12 20.48
CA HIS A 275 -19.27 -6.49 20.83
C HIS A 275 -20.38 -6.52 21.89
N GLY A 276 -21.63 -6.58 21.41
CA GLY A 276 -22.82 -6.62 22.26
C GLY A 276 -23.09 -5.31 22.99
N LYS A 277 -22.67 -5.21 24.26
CA LYS A 277 -22.81 -3.98 25.08
C LYS A 277 -21.46 -3.37 25.48
N SER A 278 -20.36 -3.94 24.99
CA SER A 278 -19.01 -3.48 25.27
C SER A 278 -18.24 -3.25 23.97
N TYR A 279 -17.08 -2.60 24.10
CA TYR A 279 -16.16 -2.38 23.00
C TYR A 279 -14.88 -3.15 23.27
N ARG A 280 -14.58 -4.10 22.39
CA ARG A 280 -13.32 -4.83 22.40
C ARG A 280 -12.21 -3.87 21.98
N THR A 281 -11.20 -3.73 22.82
CA THR A 281 -10.16 -2.69 22.70
C THR A 281 -8.81 -3.34 22.40
N LYS A 282 -8.19 -2.95 21.28
CA LYS A 282 -6.88 -3.47 20.82
C LYS A 282 -6.02 -2.33 20.25
N LEU A 283 -4.72 -2.57 20.09
CA LEU A 283 -3.89 -1.67 19.29
C LEU A 283 -4.37 -1.69 17.84
N SER A 284 -4.45 -0.50 17.26
CA SER A 284 -4.45 -0.36 15.80
C SER A 284 -3.10 -0.76 15.23
N ARG A 285 -3.02 -0.90 13.90
CA ARG A 285 -1.74 -1.17 13.23
C ARG A 285 -0.67 -0.12 13.54
N ILE A 286 -1.03 1.16 13.61
CA ILE A 286 -0.08 2.22 13.97
C ILE A 286 0.29 2.19 15.46
N GLY A 287 -0.63 1.76 16.32
CA GLY A 287 -0.37 1.51 17.75
C GLY A 287 0.67 0.41 17.95
N GLU A 288 0.56 -0.70 17.22
CA GLU A 288 1.55 -1.79 17.25
C GLU A 288 2.95 -1.31 16.86
N LEU A 289 3.04 -0.52 15.77
CA LEU A 289 4.30 0.06 15.32
C LEU A 289 4.85 1.07 16.34
N TRP A 290 3.98 1.87 16.96
CA TRP A 290 4.38 2.81 18.00
C TRP A 290 5.00 2.06 19.19
N VAL A 291 4.33 1.05 19.72
CA VAL A 291 4.85 0.22 20.83
C VAL A 291 6.16 -0.44 20.44
N ARG A 292 6.26 -1.01 19.24
CA ARG A 292 7.51 -1.63 18.76
C ARG A 292 8.67 -0.65 18.63
N ALA A 293 8.39 0.60 18.28
CA ALA A 293 9.42 1.64 18.12
C ALA A 293 9.86 2.26 19.45
N HIS A 294 8.99 2.25 20.46
CA HIS A 294 9.22 2.89 21.77
C HIS A 294 9.46 1.88 22.90
N GLY A 295 9.25 0.59 22.67
CA GLY A 295 9.66 -0.46 23.59
C GLY A 295 11.17 -0.47 23.73
N ASP A 296 11.65 -0.59 24.97
CA ASP A 296 13.08 -0.67 25.24
C ASP A 296 13.70 -1.80 24.40
N ARG A 297 14.66 -1.43 23.56
CA ARG A 297 15.61 -2.36 22.92
C ARG A 297 16.55 -2.91 23.99
N ASN A 298 16.02 -3.67 24.94
CA ASN A 298 16.84 -4.64 25.64
C ASN A 298 16.93 -5.83 24.68
N GLU A 299 18.12 -6.02 24.10
CA GLU A 299 18.48 -7.04 23.09
C GLU A 299 18.45 -6.57 21.62
N LEU A 300 19.45 -5.75 21.25
CA LEU A 300 20.12 -5.83 19.95
C LEU A 300 21.63 -5.92 20.17
#